data_AF-A0AAD6AK46-F1
#
_entry.id   AF-A0AAD6AK46-F1
#
_cell.length_a   1.000
_cell.length_b   1.000
_cell.length_c   1.000
_cell.angle_alpha   90.00
_cell.angle_beta   90.00
_cell.angle_gamma   90.00
#
_symmetry.space_group_name_H-M   'P 1'
#
loop_
_entity.id
_entity.type
_entity.pdbx_description
1 polymer ?
#
loop_
_entity_poly.entity_id
_entity_poly.type
_entity_poly.pdbx_seq_one_letter_code
_entity_poly.pdbx_strand_id
1 'polypeptide(L)'
;MKTKNRETDRLAVRSPLREFARWKVRNTAIERRDLMRNPVPLMPEFQHSVRLLGRRPTTQQFIDTIIKKYGTHILISATLGATENKTEGEEALTMYLAKNKLDRKLVNATQNVEALHQLASSYFIDRDGTMRKLHEIQISTNAIKVTETRTGPLGCSSYDNLDSVSSILLQSPESKINLQGLQVIFPEYLQEKFVQSALSYIMCNGEGEYVCSNNHCICQCADDYPQCNCPITDIQIMENSLLGMSESWASSYKDFENSDEFKSFLKRLPSTHFLPISSVHLLWGSDWDLQARYRLLQSSLEIQRLKIQRTARKLFGLSIRCHHNPNHQMPRE
;
A
#
# COMPACT_ATOMS: atom_id res chain seq x y z
N MET A 1 18.01 -3.50 -22.26
CA MET A 1 18.60 -4.74 -21.70
C MET A 1 17.47 -5.62 -21.20
N LYS A 2 17.15 -6.74 -21.87
CA LYS A 2 16.04 -7.63 -21.49
C LYS A 2 16.54 -8.61 -20.42
N THR A 3 16.10 -8.47 -19.18
CA THR A 3 16.37 -9.42 -18.10
C THR A 3 15.33 -10.53 -18.08
N LYS A 4 15.78 -11.78 -18.22
CA LYS A 4 14.95 -13.00 -18.23
C LYS A 4 15.01 -13.63 -16.84
N ASN A 5 14.15 -13.19 -15.91
CA ASN A 5 14.05 -13.83 -14.59
C ASN A 5 13.15 -15.07 -14.69
N ARG A 6 13.73 -16.23 -14.40
CA ARG A 6 13.06 -17.53 -14.33
C ARG A 6 12.97 -17.88 -12.84
N GLU A 7 11.87 -17.54 -12.20
CA GLU A 7 11.64 -17.80 -10.78
C GLU A 7 10.91 -19.15 -10.66
N THR A 8 11.60 -20.14 -10.09
CA THR A 8 11.07 -21.47 -9.80
C THR A 8 10.64 -21.52 -8.33
N ASP A 9 9.37 -21.31 -8.05
CA ASP A 9 8.80 -21.57 -6.73
C ASP A 9 8.25 -22.99 -6.63
N ARG A 10 8.80 -23.74 -5.67
CA ARG A 10 8.33 -25.06 -5.24
C ARG A 10 7.28 -24.89 -4.14
N LEU A 11 6.03 -25.25 -4.43
CA LEU A 11 5.05 -25.64 -3.40
C LEU A 11 4.23 -26.82 -3.92
N ALA A 12 4.38 -27.95 -3.23
CA ALA A 12 3.75 -29.22 -3.55
C ALA A 12 2.34 -29.30 -2.97
N VAL A 13 1.32 -29.38 -3.83
CA VAL A 13 0.00 -29.95 -3.51
C VAL A 13 -0.38 -30.87 -4.67
N ARG A 14 -0.59 -32.16 -4.36
CA ARG A 14 -0.94 -33.22 -5.32
C ARG A 14 -2.25 -32.93 -6.05
N SER A 15 -2.16 -32.62 -7.34
CA SER A 15 -3.21 -32.73 -8.35
C SER A 15 -2.52 -33.13 -9.67
N PRO A 16 -3.17 -33.89 -10.57
CA PRO A 16 -2.47 -34.60 -11.65
C PRO A 16 -1.69 -33.60 -12.53
N LEU A 17 -0.40 -33.88 -12.76
CA LEU A 17 0.54 -33.14 -13.60
C LEU A 17 -0.10 -32.79 -14.95
N ARG A 18 -0.78 -31.64 -15.02
CA ARG A 18 -1.02 -30.94 -16.27
C ARG A 18 0.10 -29.94 -16.43
N GLU A 19 1.03 -30.24 -17.31
CA GLU A 19 2.14 -29.35 -17.67
C GLU A 19 1.60 -28.11 -18.40
N PHE A 20 1.17 -27.10 -17.64
CA PHE A 20 0.84 -25.80 -18.20
C PHE A 20 2.06 -24.88 -18.11
N ALA A 21 2.48 -24.32 -19.24
CA ALA A 21 3.42 -23.21 -19.24
C ALA A 21 2.63 -21.91 -19.04
N ARG A 22 2.99 -21.13 -18.00
CA ARG A 22 2.48 -19.77 -17.76
C ARG A 22 3.47 -18.75 -18.31
N TRP A 23 2.98 -17.82 -19.11
CA TRP A 23 3.77 -16.71 -19.63
C TRP A 23 3.11 -15.37 -19.31
N LYS A 24 3.88 -14.43 -18.75
CA LYS A 24 3.42 -13.07 -18.40
C LYS A 24 4.41 -12.05 -18.95
N VAL A 25 3.94 -11.12 -19.78
CA VAL A 25 4.71 -9.95 -20.25
C VAL A 25 4.17 -8.71 -19.54
N ARG A 26 5.05 -7.81 -19.09
CA ARG A 26 4.67 -6.58 -18.35
C ARG A 26 5.28 -5.35 -19.04
N ASN A 27 4.51 -4.28 -19.17
CA ASN A 27 5.03 -2.96 -19.52
C ASN A 27 5.27 -2.15 -18.22
N THR A 28 6.46 -1.55 -18.10
CA THR A 28 6.80 -0.65 -16.98
C THR A 28 7.25 0.68 -17.57
N ALA A 29 6.31 1.57 -17.86
CA ALA A 29 6.63 2.92 -18.29
C ALA A 29 7.08 3.74 -17.08
N ILE A 30 8.39 3.92 -16.92
CA ILE A 30 8.99 4.85 -15.96
C ILE A 30 9.41 6.08 -16.77
N GLU A 31 8.58 7.12 -16.81
CA GLU A 31 8.97 8.41 -17.38
C GLU A 31 9.64 9.23 -16.25
N ARG A 32 10.98 9.15 -16.14
CA ARG A 32 11.76 10.06 -15.29
C ARG A 32 11.97 11.37 -16.05
N ARG A 33 11.30 12.45 -15.63
CA ARG A 33 11.58 13.81 -16.13
C ARG A 33 12.43 14.57 -15.11
N ASP A 34 13.62 14.98 -15.52
CA ASP A 34 14.47 15.87 -14.73
C ASP A 34 13.93 17.30 -14.79
N LEU A 35 13.31 17.75 -13.69
CA LEU A 35 12.75 19.11 -13.56
C LEU A 35 13.79 20.23 -13.71
N MET A 36 15.07 19.93 -13.47
CA MET A 36 16.17 20.89 -13.63
C MET A 36 16.53 21.16 -15.10
N ARG A 37 16.25 20.22 -16.01
CA ARG A 37 16.55 20.37 -17.45
C ARG A 37 15.36 20.85 -18.26
N ASN A 38 14.14 20.54 -17.83
CA ASN A 38 12.90 20.95 -18.48
C ASN A 38 11.95 21.59 -17.44
N PRO A 39 11.95 22.93 -17.29
CA PRO A 39 11.07 23.58 -16.33
C PRO A 39 9.61 23.38 -16.73
N VAL A 40 8.84 22.74 -15.84
CA VAL A 40 7.40 22.57 -16.02
C VAL A 40 6.71 23.93 -15.82
N PRO A 41 5.76 24.32 -16.67
CA PRO A 41 4.98 25.52 -16.43
C PRO A 41 4.25 25.40 -15.09
N LEU A 42 4.65 26.25 -14.13
CA LEU A 42 4.00 26.29 -12.82
C LEU A 42 2.59 26.85 -12.95
N MET A 43 1.69 26.38 -12.09
CA MET A 43 0.33 26.90 -12.02
C MET A 43 0.34 28.42 -11.78
N PRO A 44 -0.45 29.23 -12.51
CA PRO A 44 -0.46 30.69 -12.36
C PRO A 44 -0.71 31.15 -10.91
N GLU A 45 -1.60 30.47 -10.19
CA GLU A 45 -1.87 30.77 -8.77
C GLU A 45 -0.67 30.50 -7.87
N PHE A 46 0.09 29.43 -8.14
CA PHE A 46 1.28 29.12 -7.39
C PHE A 46 2.33 30.20 -7.62
N GLN A 47 2.55 30.59 -8.88
CA GLN A 47 3.46 31.69 -9.23
C GLN A 47 3.06 33.00 -8.55
N HIS A 48 1.76 33.30 -8.48
CA HIS A 48 1.26 34.48 -7.76
C HIS A 48 1.57 34.39 -6.26
N SER A 49 1.32 33.24 -5.65
CA SER A 49 1.62 32.97 -4.23
C SER A 49 3.10 33.13 -3.92
N VAL A 50 4.00 32.66 -4.81
CA VAL A 50 5.45 32.87 -4.66
C VAL A 50 5.82 34.36 -4.75
N ARG A 51 5.18 35.13 -5.65
CA ARG A 51 5.44 36.58 -5.76
C ARG A 51 4.98 37.35 -4.53
N LEU A 52 3.88 36.93 -3.89
CA LEU A 52 3.35 37.57 -2.67
C LEU A 52 4.28 37.45 -1.46
N LEU A 53 5.14 36.42 -1.41
CA LEU A 53 6.13 36.26 -0.34
C LEU A 53 7.18 37.38 -0.30
N GLY A 54 7.43 38.04 -1.44
CA GLY A 54 8.47 39.05 -1.57
C GLY A 54 9.88 38.48 -1.38
N ARG A 55 10.83 39.35 -1.00
CA ARG A 55 12.26 39.00 -0.91
C ARG A 55 12.69 38.37 0.42
N ARG A 56 11.99 38.68 1.51
CA ARG A 56 12.33 38.26 2.88
C ARG A 56 11.07 37.84 3.64
N PRO A 57 10.42 36.74 3.21
CA PRO A 57 9.25 36.23 3.91
C PRO A 57 9.60 35.73 5.31
N THR A 58 8.67 35.95 6.23
CA THR A 58 8.68 35.32 7.55
C THR A 58 8.31 33.84 7.47
N THR A 59 8.62 33.09 8.52
CA THR A 59 8.25 31.68 8.65
C THR A 59 6.74 31.48 8.48
N GLN A 60 5.91 32.31 9.14
CA GLN A 60 4.45 32.22 9.04
C GLN A 60 3.92 32.55 7.64
N GLN A 61 4.49 33.53 6.95
CA GLN A 61 4.09 33.84 5.57
C GLN A 61 4.31 32.66 4.63
N PHE A 62 5.41 31.91 4.78
CA PHE A 62 5.62 30.68 4.03
C PHE A 62 4.61 29.59 4.40
N ILE A 63 4.35 29.42 5.70
CA ILE A 63 3.43 28.41 6.21
C ILE A 63 2.03 28.62 5.63
N ASP A 64 1.52 29.84 5.74
CA ASP A 64 0.14 30.17 5.36
C ASP A 64 -0.06 30.27 3.85
N THR A 65 0.92 30.83 3.13
CA THR A 65 0.78 31.10 1.69
C THR A 65 1.15 29.89 0.83
N ILE A 66 2.16 29.12 1.26
CA ILE A 66 2.71 28.01 0.46
C ILE A 66 2.42 26.66 1.11
N ILE A 67 2.90 26.43 2.34
CA ILE A 67 3.01 25.07 2.88
C ILE A 67 1.62 24.48 3.17
N LYS A 68 0.71 25.23 3.80
CA LYS A 68 -0.66 24.78 4.05
C LYS A 68 -1.45 24.53 2.76
N LYS A 69 -1.21 25.33 1.70
CA LYS A 69 -1.96 25.25 0.43
C LYS A 69 -1.42 24.21 -0.54
N TYR A 70 -0.10 24.09 -0.66
CA TYR A 70 0.58 23.30 -1.69
C TYR A 70 1.45 22.16 -1.13
N GLY A 71 1.62 22.09 0.19
CA GLY A 71 2.47 21.09 0.84
C GLY A 71 3.96 21.43 0.79
N THR A 72 4.79 20.45 1.14
CA THR A 72 6.25 20.59 1.24
C THR A 72 7.01 19.89 0.11
N HIS A 73 6.34 19.03 -0.64
CA HIS A 73 6.94 18.19 -1.68
C HIS A 73 6.13 18.24 -2.97
N ILE A 74 6.81 17.99 -4.08
CA ILE A 74 6.22 17.74 -5.39
C ILE A 74 6.33 16.26 -5.74
N LEU A 75 5.34 15.78 -6.48
CA LEU A 75 5.33 14.42 -6.99
C LEU A 75 6.21 14.33 -8.24
N ILE A 76 7.26 13.50 -8.20
CA ILE A 76 8.12 13.23 -9.37
C ILE A 76 7.65 11.98 -10.11
N SER A 77 7.31 10.94 -9.37
CA SER A 77 6.72 9.72 -9.93
C SER A 77 5.88 9.03 -8.89
N ALA A 78 4.71 8.51 -9.27
CA ALA A 78 3.93 7.63 -8.42
C ALA A 78 3.70 6.29 -9.12
N THR A 79 3.69 5.22 -8.34
CA THR A 79 3.14 3.92 -8.74
C THR A 79 1.76 3.84 -8.10
N LEU A 80 0.72 3.97 -8.91
CA LEU A 80 -0.66 3.85 -8.44
C LEU A 80 -0.98 2.36 -8.24
N GLY A 81 -1.51 1.97 -7.07
CA GLY A 81 -2.08 0.63 -6.80
C GLY A 81 -1.08 -0.53 -6.68
N ALA A 82 -0.26 -0.62 -5.62
CA ALA A 82 0.57 -1.82 -5.43
C ALA A 82 0.09 -2.70 -4.28
N THR A 83 -0.72 -3.73 -4.52
CA THR A 83 -0.94 -4.72 -3.45
C THR A 83 0.37 -5.46 -3.13
N GLU A 84 0.57 -5.90 -1.88
CA GLU A 84 1.83 -6.45 -1.35
C GLU A 84 2.47 -7.58 -2.20
N ASN A 85 1.74 -8.17 -3.16
CA ASN A 85 2.26 -9.16 -4.13
C ASN A 85 1.94 -8.87 -5.61
N LYS A 86 1.49 -7.65 -5.95
CA LYS A 86 1.12 -7.29 -7.32
C LYS A 86 1.27 -5.77 -7.51
N THR A 87 2.25 -5.38 -8.31
CA THR A 87 2.30 -4.06 -8.96
C THR A 87 1.08 -3.96 -9.89
N GLU A 88 -0.01 -3.32 -9.46
CA GLU A 88 -1.18 -3.07 -10.29
C GLU A 88 -1.06 -1.70 -10.93
N GLY A 89 -0.24 -1.65 -11.98
CA GLY A 89 -0.26 -0.68 -13.08
C GLY A 89 0.20 -1.36 -14.37
N GLU A 90 0.15 -2.70 -14.36
CA GLU A 90 0.71 -3.57 -15.36
C GLU A 90 -0.38 -3.94 -16.35
N GLU A 91 -0.31 -3.38 -17.55
CA GLU A 91 -0.85 -4.10 -18.69
C GLU A 91 -0.06 -5.41 -18.81
N ALA A 92 -0.75 -6.53 -18.62
CA ALA A 92 -0.13 -7.83 -18.71
C ALA A 92 -0.98 -8.78 -19.54
N LEU A 93 -0.33 -9.38 -20.54
CA LEU A 93 -0.85 -10.53 -21.27
C LEU A 93 -0.43 -11.79 -20.52
N THR A 94 -1.39 -12.55 -19.99
CA THR A 94 -1.14 -13.88 -19.41
C THR A 94 -1.64 -14.96 -20.36
N MET A 95 -0.79 -15.91 -20.70
CA MET A 95 -1.16 -17.08 -21.51
C MET A 95 -0.91 -18.38 -20.74
N TYR A 96 -1.89 -19.29 -20.81
CA TYR A 96 -1.79 -20.67 -20.34
C TYR A 96 -1.77 -21.62 -21.53
N LEU A 97 -0.73 -22.44 -21.63
CA LEU A 97 -0.54 -23.38 -22.74
C LEU A 97 -0.65 -24.83 -22.26
N ALA A 98 -1.53 -25.61 -22.88
CA ALA A 98 -1.62 -27.06 -22.76
C ALA A 98 -0.75 -27.74 -23.84
N LYS A 99 0.51 -28.07 -23.52
CA LYS A 99 1.46 -28.66 -24.49
C LYS A 99 0.91 -29.90 -25.19
N ASN A 100 0.29 -30.79 -24.44
CA ASN A 100 -0.29 -32.04 -24.94
C ASN A 100 -1.46 -31.87 -25.95
N LYS A 101 -2.15 -30.72 -25.93
CA LYS A 101 -3.21 -30.39 -26.89
C LYS A 101 -2.67 -29.69 -28.14
N LEU A 102 -1.48 -29.11 -28.05
CA LEU A 102 -0.76 -28.50 -29.18
C LEU A 102 -0.15 -29.58 -30.08
N ASP A 103 0.43 -30.63 -29.48
CA ASP A 103 1.11 -31.73 -30.19
C ASP A 103 0.17 -32.61 -31.03
N ARG A 104 -1.11 -32.70 -30.65
CA ARG A 104 -2.08 -33.62 -31.28
C ARG A 104 -2.64 -33.15 -32.63
N LYS A 105 -2.38 -31.90 -33.03
CA LYS A 105 -2.91 -31.32 -34.28
C LYS A 105 -1.86 -30.66 -35.19
N LEU A 106 -0.62 -30.45 -34.75
CA LEU A 106 0.40 -29.78 -35.55
C LEU A 106 1.75 -30.51 -35.47
N VAL A 107 2.31 -30.81 -36.66
CA VAL A 107 3.45 -31.72 -36.87
C VAL A 107 4.77 -31.24 -36.23
N ASN A 108 4.89 -29.96 -35.82
CA ASN A 108 6.11 -29.41 -35.20
C ASN A 108 5.78 -28.59 -33.92
N ALA A 109 5.77 -29.24 -32.77
CA ALA A 109 5.44 -28.64 -31.48
C ALA A 109 6.37 -27.49 -31.03
N THR A 110 7.68 -27.63 -31.26
CA THR A 110 8.72 -26.72 -30.75
C THR A 110 8.76 -25.39 -31.50
N GLN A 111 8.66 -25.40 -32.83
CA GLN A 111 8.57 -24.20 -33.67
C GLN A 111 7.31 -23.37 -33.37
N ASN A 112 6.22 -24.03 -33.00
CA ASN A 112 4.95 -23.36 -32.72
C ASN A 112 4.91 -22.67 -31.36
N VAL A 113 5.59 -23.21 -30.35
CA VAL A 113 5.73 -22.54 -29.04
C VAL A 113 6.57 -21.26 -29.19
N GLU A 114 7.63 -21.30 -29.99
CA GLU A 114 8.46 -20.13 -30.29
C GLU A 114 7.71 -19.07 -31.11
N ALA A 115 6.91 -19.48 -32.10
CA ALA A 115 6.02 -18.57 -32.83
C ALA A 115 4.96 -17.92 -31.92
N LEU A 116 4.40 -18.68 -30.98
CA LEU A 116 3.46 -18.15 -29.98
C LEU A 116 4.14 -17.13 -29.05
N HIS A 117 5.41 -17.39 -28.69
CA HIS A 117 6.22 -16.45 -27.91
C HIS A 117 6.53 -15.17 -28.68
N GLN A 118 6.87 -15.26 -29.96
CA GLN A 118 7.12 -14.08 -30.80
C GLN A 118 5.85 -13.26 -30.96
N LEU A 119 4.71 -13.89 -31.26
CA LEU A 119 3.41 -13.25 -31.36
C LEU A 119 3.03 -12.56 -30.05
N ALA A 120 3.18 -13.24 -28.94
CA ALA A 120 2.79 -12.65 -27.66
C ALA A 120 3.83 -11.59 -27.19
N SER A 121 5.04 -11.55 -27.77
CA SER A 121 6.02 -10.47 -27.58
C SER A 121 5.68 -9.22 -28.40
N SER A 122 4.90 -9.34 -29.48
CA SER A 122 4.42 -8.19 -30.26
C SER A 122 3.19 -7.52 -29.66
N TYR A 123 2.64 -8.05 -28.56
CA TYR A 123 1.43 -7.52 -27.91
C TYR A 123 1.51 -6.02 -27.57
N PHE A 124 2.66 -5.51 -27.12
CA PHE A 124 2.84 -4.09 -26.82
C PHE A 124 3.12 -3.19 -28.04
N ILE A 125 3.33 -3.79 -29.22
CA ILE A 125 3.58 -3.08 -30.47
C ILE A 125 2.29 -3.01 -31.31
N ASP A 126 1.58 -4.14 -31.42
CA ASP A 126 0.30 -4.27 -32.14
C ASP A 126 -0.68 -5.08 -31.30
N ARG A 127 -1.36 -4.40 -30.37
CA ARG A 127 -2.25 -5.05 -29.40
C ARG A 127 -3.42 -5.76 -30.08
N ASP A 128 -4.18 -5.02 -30.89
CA ASP A 128 -5.43 -5.51 -31.45
C ASP A 128 -5.17 -6.62 -32.48
N GLY A 129 -4.11 -6.51 -33.28
CA GLY A 129 -3.69 -7.57 -34.19
C GLY A 129 -3.16 -8.82 -33.46
N THR A 130 -2.40 -8.64 -32.38
CA THR A 130 -1.88 -9.74 -31.57
C THR A 130 -3.01 -10.48 -30.83
N MET A 131 -3.93 -9.76 -30.19
CA MET A 131 -5.05 -10.36 -29.46
C MET A 131 -6.02 -11.09 -30.39
N ARG A 132 -6.30 -10.55 -31.58
CA ARG A 132 -7.14 -11.23 -32.58
C ARG A 132 -6.55 -12.59 -32.96
N LYS A 133 -5.26 -12.63 -33.31
CA LYS A 133 -4.55 -13.87 -33.66
C LYS A 133 -4.49 -14.87 -32.50
N LEU A 134 -4.26 -14.38 -31.28
CA LEU A 134 -4.27 -15.22 -30.09
C LEU A 134 -5.65 -15.82 -29.79
N HIS A 135 -6.73 -15.06 -29.98
CA HIS A 135 -8.09 -15.58 -29.86
C HIS A 135 -8.45 -16.59 -30.96
N GLU A 136 -8.02 -16.36 -32.20
CA GLU A 136 -8.17 -17.33 -33.30
C GLU A 136 -7.48 -18.67 -32.97
N ILE A 137 -6.26 -18.63 -32.41
CA ILE A 137 -5.54 -19.83 -31.97
C ILE A 137 -6.25 -20.48 -30.78
N GLN A 138 -6.74 -19.70 -29.82
CA GLN A 138 -7.51 -20.21 -28.68
C GLN A 138 -8.77 -20.95 -29.13
N ILE A 139 -9.55 -20.38 -30.07
CA ILE A 139 -10.78 -20.98 -30.59
C ILE A 139 -10.48 -22.23 -31.42
N SER A 140 -9.48 -22.17 -32.31
CA SER A 140 -9.18 -23.27 -33.25
C SER A 140 -8.52 -24.48 -32.58
N THR A 141 -7.65 -24.25 -31.60
CA THR A 141 -6.85 -25.32 -30.98
C THR A 141 -7.38 -25.74 -29.61
N ASN A 142 -8.05 -24.82 -28.89
CA ASN A 142 -8.38 -24.97 -27.47
C ASN A 142 -7.17 -25.41 -26.61
N ALA A 143 -5.95 -25.13 -27.12
CA ALA A 143 -4.67 -25.49 -26.51
C ALA A 143 -4.08 -24.32 -25.70
N ILE A 144 -4.57 -23.10 -25.93
CA ILE A 144 -4.18 -21.90 -25.20
C ILE A 144 -5.39 -21.24 -24.54
N LYS A 145 -5.18 -20.63 -23.38
CA LYS A 145 -6.12 -19.69 -22.75
C LYS A 145 -5.39 -18.37 -22.52
N VAL A 146 -5.93 -17.31 -23.10
CA VAL A 146 -5.34 -15.97 -23.04
C VAL A 146 -6.19 -15.07 -22.14
N THR A 147 -5.53 -14.28 -21.30
CA THR A 147 -6.18 -13.36 -20.37
C THR A 147 -5.42 -12.05 -20.38
N GLU A 148 -6.09 -11.00 -20.85
CA GLU A 148 -5.59 -9.62 -20.75
C GLU A 148 -6.00 -9.06 -19.39
N THR A 149 -5.02 -8.61 -18.61
CA THR A 149 -5.29 -7.91 -17.34
C THR A 149 -4.84 -6.47 -17.47
N ARG A 150 -5.75 -5.55 -17.17
CA ARG A 150 -5.54 -4.10 -17.15
C ARG A 150 -5.98 -3.54 -15.82
N THR A 151 -5.11 -2.78 -15.19
CA THR A 151 -5.38 -2.10 -13.93
C THR A 151 -5.09 -0.62 -14.13
N GLY A 152 -6.10 0.25 -14.02
CA GLY A 152 -5.98 1.69 -14.23
C GLY A 152 -7.06 2.50 -13.51
N PRO A 153 -6.89 3.82 -13.36
CA PRO A 153 -7.90 4.69 -12.76
C PRO A 153 -9.16 4.74 -13.64
N LEU A 154 -10.34 4.68 -13.01
CA LEU A 154 -11.62 4.84 -13.69
C LEU A 154 -11.68 6.24 -14.34
N GLY A 155 -11.86 6.30 -15.66
CA GLY A 155 -12.16 7.56 -16.34
C GLY A 155 -11.66 7.74 -17.78
N CYS A 156 -10.76 6.90 -18.29
CA CYS A 156 -10.14 7.12 -19.62
C CYS A 156 -10.32 6.00 -20.64
N SER A 157 -11.36 5.17 -20.53
CA SER A 157 -11.71 4.26 -21.62
C SER A 157 -13.16 3.79 -21.56
N SER A 158 -13.91 4.05 -22.64
CA SER A 158 -15.17 3.37 -22.90
C SER A 158 -14.86 1.91 -23.25
N TYR A 159 -15.22 0.95 -22.40
CA TYR A 159 -15.14 -0.46 -22.79
C TYR A 159 -16.33 -1.27 -22.29
N ASP A 160 -17.09 -1.79 -23.26
CA ASP A 160 -18.27 -2.63 -23.13
C ASP A 160 -17.97 -4.12 -22.79
N ASN A 161 -16.82 -4.45 -22.20
CA ASN A 161 -16.54 -5.83 -21.78
C ASN A 161 -15.88 -5.87 -20.40
N LEU A 162 -16.69 -6.23 -19.41
CA LEU A 162 -16.51 -5.92 -17.98
C LEU A 162 -15.85 -7.00 -17.11
N ASP A 163 -15.33 -8.09 -17.68
CA ASP A 163 -15.04 -9.26 -16.83
C ASP A 163 -13.70 -9.21 -16.07
N SER A 164 -12.87 -8.16 -16.19
CA SER A 164 -11.62 -8.09 -15.39
C SER A 164 -10.96 -6.70 -15.32
N VAL A 165 -11.70 -5.67 -14.94
CA VAL A 165 -11.11 -4.37 -14.59
C VAL A 165 -11.32 -4.11 -13.10
N SER A 166 -10.27 -4.30 -12.29
CA SER A 166 -10.26 -3.83 -10.90
C SER A 166 -9.89 -2.35 -10.87
N SER A 167 -10.78 -1.54 -10.31
CA SER A 167 -10.57 -0.10 -10.14
C SER A 167 -9.46 0.17 -9.13
N ILE A 168 -8.46 0.97 -9.52
CA ILE A 168 -7.46 1.48 -8.58
C ILE A 168 -7.97 2.81 -8.02
N LEU A 169 -8.24 2.85 -6.72
CA LEU A 169 -8.46 4.11 -6.01
C LEU A 169 -7.10 4.78 -5.77
N LEU A 170 -6.99 6.07 -6.10
CA LEU A 170 -5.81 6.94 -5.85
C LEU A 170 -5.42 7.04 -4.36
N GLN A 171 -6.23 6.49 -3.45
CA GLN A 171 -6.03 6.47 -2.01
C GLN A 171 -5.53 5.12 -1.47
N SER A 172 -5.08 4.19 -2.31
CA SER A 172 -4.55 2.93 -1.79
C SER A 172 -3.27 3.18 -0.96
N PRO A 173 -3.19 2.65 0.28
CA PRO A 173 -2.07 2.86 1.20
C PRO A 173 -0.75 2.24 0.72
N GLU A 174 -0.76 1.64 -0.46
CA GLU A 174 0.31 0.84 -1.01
C GLU A 174 0.96 1.51 -2.24
N SER A 175 0.57 2.74 -2.56
CA SER A 175 1.20 3.52 -3.63
C SER A 175 2.65 3.89 -3.28
N LYS A 176 3.60 3.49 -4.13
CA LYS A 176 5.00 3.92 -3.99
C LYS A 176 5.15 5.28 -4.65
N ILE A 177 5.29 6.31 -3.84
CA ILE A 177 5.37 7.71 -4.26
C ILE A 177 6.82 8.18 -4.13
N ASN A 178 7.36 8.75 -5.20
CA ASN A 178 8.67 9.40 -5.21
C ASN A 178 8.47 10.92 -5.15
N LEU A 179 8.91 11.51 -4.05
CA LEU A 179 8.72 12.92 -3.74
C LEU A 179 10.05 13.65 -3.87
N GLN A 180 9.99 14.87 -4.39
CA GLN A 180 11.09 15.83 -4.34
C GLN A 180 10.65 17.03 -3.51
N GLY A 181 11.56 17.60 -2.74
CA GLY A 181 11.25 18.79 -1.96
C GLY A 181 10.88 19.98 -2.85
N LEU A 182 9.83 20.71 -2.48
CA LEU A 182 9.32 21.84 -3.25
C LEU A 182 10.32 23.00 -3.33
N GLN A 183 11.34 23.03 -2.45
CA GLN A 183 12.42 24.04 -2.46
C GLN A 183 13.08 24.19 -3.83
N VAL A 184 13.16 23.11 -4.62
CA VAL A 184 13.85 23.12 -5.92
C VAL A 184 13.18 24.05 -6.94
N ILE A 185 11.90 24.36 -6.76
CA ILE A 185 11.14 25.27 -7.63
C ILE A 185 11.35 26.75 -7.24
N PHE A 186 11.78 27.01 -6.00
CA PHE A 186 11.96 28.36 -5.51
C PHE A 186 13.30 28.97 -5.99
N PRO A 187 13.35 30.31 -6.15
CA PRO A 187 14.61 31.02 -6.30
C PRO A 187 15.57 30.70 -5.16
N GLU A 188 16.88 30.62 -5.45
CA GLU A 188 17.92 30.19 -4.51
C GLU A 188 17.84 30.89 -3.15
N TYR A 189 17.63 32.21 -3.14
CA TYR A 189 17.51 33.02 -1.92
C TYR A 189 16.30 32.68 -1.02
N LEU A 190 15.32 31.94 -1.54
CA LEU A 190 14.14 31.49 -0.79
C LEU A 190 14.23 30.03 -0.35
N GLN A 191 15.14 29.23 -0.91
CA GLN A 191 15.17 27.78 -0.70
C GLN A 191 15.44 27.42 0.75
N GLU A 192 16.48 28.01 1.34
CA GLU A 192 16.85 27.78 2.74
C GLU A 192 15.71 28.18 3.70
N LYS A 193 15.12 29.36 3.48
CA LYS A 193 14.03 29.85 4.30
C LYS A 193 12.77 28.99 4.16
N PHE A 194 12.48 28.48 2.96
CA PHE A 194 11.40 27.52 2.74
C PHE A 194 11.65 26.22 3.51
N VAL A 195 12.86 25.65 3.45
CA VAL A 195 13.21 24.42 4.18
C VAL A 195 13.06 24.64 5.69
N GLN A 196 13.56 25.75 6.22
CA GLN A 196 13.40 26.10 7.64
C GLN A 196 11.91 26.21 8.02
N SER A 197 11.11 26.84 7.17
CA SER A 197 9.66 27.02 7.42
C SER A 197 8.89 25.71 7.33
N ALA A 198 9.26 24.83 6.39
CA ALA A 198 8.70 23.50 6.25
C ALA A 198 9.03 22.62 7.45
N LEU A 199 10.26 22.67 7.96
CA LEU A 199 10.65 21.96 9.17
C LEU A 199 9.94 22.51 10.40
N SER A 200 9.77 23.83 10.50
CA SER A 200 8.99 24.47 11.57
C SER A 200 7.52 24.01 11.56
N TYR A 201 6.93 23.89 10.37
CA TYR A 201 5.57 23.36 10.20
C TYR A 201 5.45 21.88 10.60
N ILE A 202 6.39 21.03 10.16
CA ILE A 202 6.33 19.57 10.39
C ILE A 202 6.73 19.20 11.84
N MET A 203 7.76 19.84 12.37
CA MET A 203 8.37 19.46 13.64
C MET A 203 7.80 20.22 14.84
N CYS A 204 7.33 21.45 14.62
CA CYS A 204 6.87 22.37 15.66
C CYS A 204 5.42 22.83 15.41
N ASN A 205 4.64 22.06 14.64
CA ASN A 205 3.25 22.34 14.23
C ASN A 205 3.00 23.72 13.59
N GLY A 206 4.05 24.41 13.15
CA GLY A 206 3.96 25.80 12.69
C GLY A 206 3.72 26.82 13.81
N GLU A 207 3.77 26.41 15.06
CA GLU A 207 3.59 27.23 16.27
C GLU A 207 4.93 27.56 16.95
N GLY A 208 6.05 27.16 16.33
CA GLY A 208 7.40 27.45 16.79
C GLY A 208 8.40 27.45 15.64
N GLU A 209 9.61 27.92 15.91
CA GLU A 209 10.71 27.91 14.94
C GLU A 209 11.62 26.69 15.14
N TYR A 210 11.92 25.99 14.05
CA TYR A 210 12.88 24.90 14.06
C TYR A 210 14.30 25.48 13.88
N VAL A 211 15.12 25.38 14.94
CA VAL A 211 16.46 25.98 14.99
C VAL A 211 17.48 24.89 15.27
N CYS A 212 18.52 24.83 14.45
CA CYS A 212 19.63 23.90 14.60
C CYS A 212 20.90 24.63 15.01
N SER A 213 21.57 24.17 16.06
CA SER A 213 22.88 24.64 16.50
C SER A 213 23.77 23.45 16.86
N ASN A 214 24.99 23.39 16.31
CA ASN A 214 25.96 22.31 16.56
C ASN A 214 25.37 20.89 16.44
N ASN A 215 24.68 20.61 15.31
CA ASN A 215 23.97 19.35 15.04
C ASN A 215 22.85 18.98 16.03
N HIS A 216 22.43 19.91 16.90
CA HIS A 216 21.26 19.76 17.75
C HIS A 216 20.17 20.69 17.27
N CYS A 217 19.05 20.11 16.86
CA CYS A 217 17.88 20.87 16.42
C CYS A 217 16.80 20.83 17.50
N ILE A 218 16.18 21.98 17.75
CA ILE A 218 15.10 22.15 18.71
C ILE A 218 13.96 22.94 18.10
N CYS A 219 12.75 22.71 18.60
CA CYS A 219 11.63 23.61 18.40
C CYS A 219 11.69 24.70 19.45
N GLN A 220 11.88 25.94 19.02
CA GLN A 220 11.67 27.13 19.83
C GLN A 220 10.21 27.52 19.71
N CYS A 221 9.40 27.05 20.64
CA CYS A 221 7.96 27.34 20.68
C CYS A 221 7.68 28.81 20.95
N ALA A 222 6.60 29.33 20.37
CA ALA A 222 6.07 30.64 20.72
C ALA A 222 5.48 30.63 22.14
N ASP A 223 5.44 31.79 22.79
CA ASP A 223 4.95 31.94 24.17
C ASP A 223 3.48 31.48 24.33
N ASP A 224 2.66 31.72 23.29
CA ASP A 224 1.25 31.29 23.26
C ASP A 224 1.08 29.77 23.09
N TYR A 225 2.14 29.07 22.64
CA TYR A 225 2.11 27.65 22.27
C TYR A 225 3.30 26.88 22.88
N PRO A 226 3.41 26.79 24.21
CA PRO A 226 4.58 26.22 24.89
C PRO A 226 4.81 24.72 24.59
N GLN A 227 3.82 24.03 24.00
CA GLN A 227 3.88 22.62 23.60
C GLN A 227 3.81 22.44 22.07
N CYS A 228 4.31 23.41 21.30
CA CYS A 228 4.28 23.38 19.83
C CYS A 228 4.90 22.11 19.20
N ASN A 229 5.79 21.42 19.92
CA ASN A 229 6.42 20.16 19.54
C ASN A 229 5.54 18.92 19.77
N CYS A 230 4.43 19.06 20.49
CA CYS A 230 3.53 17.96 20.84
C CYS A 230 2.59 17.63 19.67
N PRO A 231 2.65 16.41 19.09
CA PRO A 231 1.79 16.03 17.99
C PRO A 231 0.42 15.57 18.50
N ILE A 232 -0.37 16.50 19.04
CA ILE A 232 -1.65 16.22 19.73
C ILE A 232 -2.63 15.49 18.81
N THR A 233 -2.72 15.90 17.55
CA THR A 233 -3.61 15.28 16.56
C THR A 233 -3.23 13.82 16.28
N ASP A 234 -1.94 13.53 16.09
CA ASP A 234 -1.46 12.16 15.88
C ASP A 234 -1.67 11.28 17.12
N ILE A 235 -1.47 11.84 18.31
CA ILE A 235 -1.75 11.19 19.59
C ILE A 235 -3.23 10.79 19.67
N GLN A 236 -4.14 11.73 19.40
CA GLN A 236 -5.58 11.49 19.40
C GLN A 236 -6.00 10.43 18.36
N ILE A 237 -5.40 10.46 17.16
CA ILE A 237 -5.65 9.44 16.14
C ILE A 237 -5.23 8.04 16.63
N MET A 238 -4.07 7.94 17.28
CA MET A 238 -3.57 6.68 17.83
C MET A 238 -4.44 6.19 19.01
N GLU A 239 -4.88 7.09 19.89
CA GLU A 239 -5.80 6.78 20.99
C GLU A 239 -7.13 6.25 20.47
N ASN A 240 -7.75 6.94 19.51
CA ASN A 240 -8.99 6.49 18.87
C ASN A 240 -8.81 5.14 18.16
N SER A 241 -7.65 4.91 17.54
CA SER A 241 -7.33 3.61 16.92
C SER A 241 -7.26 2.49 17.98
N LEU A 242 -6.66 2.75 19.14
CA LEU A 242 -6.63 1.80 20.25
C LEU A 242 -8.01 1.53 20.83
N LEU A 243 -8.85 2.56 20.98
CA LEU A 243 -10.25 2.41 21.40
C LEU A 243 -11.02 1.49 20.43
N GLY A 244 -10.93 1.74 19.12
CA GLY A 244 -11.57 0.88 18.11
C GLY A 244 -11.04 -0.56 18.13
N MET A 245 -9.75 -0.77 18.40
CA MET A 245 -9.19 -2.12 18.57
C MET A 245 -9.72 -2.80 19.84
N SER A 246 -9.90 -2.06 20.94
CA SER A 246 -10.49 -2.58 22.17
C SER A 246 -11.94 -3.02 21.97
N GLU A 247 -12.73 -2.23 21.23
CA GLU A 247 -14.10 -2.58 20.86
C GLU A 247 -14.15 -3.83 19.97
N SER A 248 -13.26 -3.91 18.98
CA SER A 248 -13.17 -5.08 18.10
C SER A 248 -12.75 -6.35 18.85
N TRP A 249 -11.86 -6.22 19.84
CA TRP A 249 -11.47 -7.31 20.74
C TRP A 249 -12.67 -7.82 21.54
N ALA A 250 -13.42 -6.91 22.17
CA ALA A 250 -14.62 -7.25 22.92
C ALA A 250 -15.70 -7.90 22.03
N SER A 251 -15.88 -7.39 20.80
CA SER A 251 -16.79 -7.98 19.81
C SER A 251 -16.40 -9.41 19.46
N SER A 252 -15.11 -9.69 19.26
CA SER A 252 -14.63 -11.04 18.91
C SER A 252 -14.94 -12.06 20.01
N TYR A 253 -14.82 -11.67 21.28
CA TYR A 253 -15.24 -12.51 22.41
C TYR A 253 -16.76 -12.73 22.41
N LYS A 254 -17.53 -11.66 22.20
CA LYS A 254 -18.99 -11.74 22.13
C LYS A 254 -19.47 -12.62 20.97
N ASP A 255 -18.78 -12.61 19.84
CA ASP A 255 -19.08 -13.46 18.67
C ASP A 255 -18.74 -14.94 18.91
N PHE A 256 -17.77 -15.21 19.79
CA PHE A 256 -17.49 -16.55 20.26
C PHE A 256 -18.59 -17.05 21.22
N GLU A 257 -18.97 -16.25 22.21
CA GLU A 257 -20.06 -16.59 23.14
C GLU A 257 -21.41 -16.76 22.42
N ASN A 258 -21.62 -16.04 21.32
CA ASN A 258 -22.83 -16.16 20.51
C ASN A 258 -22.80 -17.31 19.50
N SER A 259 -21.68 -18.01 19.33
CA SER A 259 -21.55 -19.07 18.34
C SER A 259 -22.39 -20.29 18.70
N ASP A 260 -22.83 -21.03 17.69
CA ASP A 260 -23.66 -22.21 17.89
C ASP A 260 -22.87 -23.33 18.59
N GLU A 261 -21.56 -23.42 18.37
CA GLU A 261 -20.67 -24.38 19.04
C GLU A 261 -20.63 -24.10 20.55
N PHE A 262 -20.43 -22.84 20.96
CA PHE A 262 -20.42 -22.46 22.37
C PHE A 262 -21.79 -22.67 23.03
N LYS A 263 -22.87 -22.22 22.38
CA LYS A 263 -24.24 -22.44 22.87
C LYS A 263 -24.61 -23.92 22.97
N SER A 264 -24.17 -24.74 22.01
CA SER A 264 -24.41 -26.18 22.01
C SER A 264 -23.62 -26.88 23.10
N PHE A 265 -22.37 -26.46 23.34
CA PHE A 265 -21.60 -26.92 24.50
C PHE A 265 -22.33 -26.63 25.81
N LEU A 266 -22.80 -25.39 26.01
CA LEU A 266 -23.55 -25.02 27.23
C LEU A 266 -24.81 -25.87 27.42
N LYS A 267 -25.54 -26.18 26.33
CA LYS A 267 -26.73 -27.06 26.38
C LYS A 267 -26.39 -28.52 26.70
N ARG A 268 -25.19 -28.99 26.38
CA ARG A 268 -24.72 -30.35 26.66
C ARG A 268 -24.21 -30.53 28.09
N LEU A 269 -23.97 -29.45 28.82
CA LEU A 269 -23.51 -29.53 30.22
C LEU A 269 -24.61 -30.13 31.11
N PRO A 270 -24.26 -31.06 32.02
CA PRO A 270 -25.20 -31.56 33.02
C PRO A 270 -25.83 -30.43 33.84
N SER A 271 -27.16 -30.34 33.86
CA SER A 271 -27.92 -29.36 34.64
C SER A 271 -28.40 -29.90 35.99
N THR A 272 -28.19 -31.19 36.26
CA THR A 272 -28.71 -31.88 37.44
C THR A 272 -27.89 -31.65 38.71
N HIS A 273 -26.65 -31.18 38.58
CA HIS A 273 -25.73 -30.96 39.69
C HIS A 273 -24.69 -29.90 39.32
N PHE A 274 -24.02 -29.36 40.33
CA PHE A 274 -22.90 -28.45 40.11
C PHE A 274 -21.67 -29.20 39.59
N LEU A 275 -21.05 -28.66 38.55
CA LEU A 275 -19.84 -29.21 37.96
C LEU A 275 -18.60 -28.49 38.52
N PRO A 276 -17.57 -29.22 38.97
CA PRO A 276 -16.29 -28.60 39.28
C PRO A 276 -15.62 -28.09 37.99
N ILE A 277 -14.81 -27.05 38.11
CA ILE A 277 -14.09 -26.41 36.98
C ILE A 277 -13.28 -27.44 36.16
N SER A 278 -12.68 -28.43 36.83
CA SER A 278 -11.94 -29.52 36.18
C SER A 278 -12.80 -30.37 35.25
N SER A 279 -14.04 -30.70 35.63
CA SER A 279 -14.98 -31.44 34.78
C SER A 279 -15.42 -30.61 33.58
N VAL A 280 -15.63 -29.30 33.76
CA VAL A 280 -15.95 -28.39 32.65
C VAL A 280 -14.78 -28.33 31.66
N HIS A 281 -13.54 -28.22 32.15
CA HIS A 281 -12.35 -28.26 31.28
C HIS A 281 -12.19 -29.59 30.53
N LEU A 282 -12.49 -30.72 31.17
CA LEU A 282 -12.44 -32.02 30.50
C LEU A 282 -13.47 -32.11 29.37
N LEU A 283 -14.73 -31.72 29.64
CA LEU A 283 -15.80 -31.70 28.65
C LEU A 283 -15.47 -30.74 27.50
N TRP A 284 -14.97 -29.55 27.83
CA TRP A 284 -14.49 -28.56 26.86
C TRP A 284 -13.34 -29.10 26.00
N GLY A 285 -12.41 -29.85 26.62
CA GLY A 285 -11.28 -30.48 25.93
C GLY A 285 -11.69 -31.61 24.98
N SER A 286 -12.81 -32.27 25.26
CA SER A 286 -13.36 -33.35 24.43
C SER A 286 -14.23 -32.87 23.26
N ASP A 287 -14.66 -31.61 23.27
CA ASP A 287 -15.55 -31.02 22.29
C ASP A 287 -14.79 -30.45 21.09
N TRP A 288 -14.68 -31.24 20.01
CA TRP A 288 -13.89 -30.87 18.83
C TRP A 288 -14.35 -29.59 18.13
N ASP A 289 -15.65 -29.36 18.01
CA ASP A 289 -16.20 -28.20 17.31
C ASP A 289 -15.93 -26.92 18.11
N LEU A 290 -16.14 -26.98 19.43
CA LEU A 290 -15.81 -25.88 20.33
C LEU A 290 -14.31 -25.56 20.33
N GLN A 291 -13.47 -26.59 20.37
CA GLN A 291 -12.00 -26.43 20.29
C GLN A 291 -11.58 -25.76 18.98
N ALA A 292 -12.16 -26.17 17.85
CA ALA A 292 -11.86 -25.56 16.56
C ALA A 292 -12.27 -24.08 16.54
N ARG A 293 -13.47 -23.76 17.02
CA ARG A 293 -13.96 -22.37 17.14
C ARG A 293 -13.09 -21.53 18.07
N TYR A 294 -12.68 -22.08 19.21
CA TYR A 294 -11.81 -21.40 20.17
C TYR A 294 -10.41 -21.13 19.61
N ARG A 295 -9.83 -22.07 18.84
CA ARG A 295 -8.53 -21.85 18.17
C ARG A 295 -8.59 -20.71 17.14
N LEU A 296 -9.71 -20.56 16.43
CA LEU A 296 -9.92 -19.43 15.52
C LEU A 296 -10.00 -18.10 16.28
N LEU A 297 -10.68 -18.08 17.43
CA LEU A 297 -10.68 -16.91 18.31
C LEU A 297 -9.24 -16.58 18.76
N GLN A 298 -8.50 -17.56 19.27
CA GLN A 298 -7.13 -17.37 19.76
C GLN A 298 -6.20 -16.80 18.67
N SER A 299 -6.27 -17.31 17.44
CA SER A 299 -5.42 -16.82 16.35
C SER A 299 -5.78 -15.38 15.95
N SER A 300 -7.07 -15.04 15.92
CA SER A 300 -7.55 -13.67 15.66
C SER A 300 -7.06 -12.69 16.74
N LEU A 301 -7.25 -13.06 18.01
CA LEU A 301 -6.86 -12.24 19.15
C LEU A 301 -5.34 -12.05 19.21
N GLU A 302 -4.54 -13.06 18.88
CA GLU A 302 -3.08 -12.91 18.86
C GLU A 302 -2.63 -11.88 17.81
N ILE A 303 -3.26 -11.86 16.63
CA ILE A 303 -3.00 -10.83 15.61
C ILE A 303 -3.40 -9.44 16.12
N GLN A 304 -4.57 -9.32 16.75
CA GLN A 304 -5.02 -8.05 17.33
C GLN A 304 -4.10 -7.57 18.44
N ARG A 305 -3.62 -8.48 19.31
CA ARG A 305 -2.70 -8.18 20.40
C ARG A 305 -1.41 -7.57 19.87
N LEU A 306 -0.84 -8.17 18.83
CA LEU A 306 0.37 -7.64 18.18
C LEU A 306 0.14 -6.26 17.57
N LYS A 307 -1.04 -6.01 16.97
CA LYS A 307 -1.40 -4.68 16.45
C LYS A 307 -1.53 -3.65 17.57
N ILE A 308 -2.27 -3.96 18.63
CA ILE A 308 -2.44 -3.10 19.81
C ILE A 308 -1.09 -2.75 20.42
N GLN A 309 -0.21 -3.73 20.62
CA GLN A 309 1.13 -3.50 21.17
C GLN A 309 1.98 -2.58 20.29
N ARG A 310 1.93 -2.74 18.95
CA ARG A 310 2.64 -1.85 18.03
C ARG A 310 2.10 -0.42 18.10
N THR A 311 0.78 -0.26 18.12
CA THR A 311 0.14 1.07 18.18
C THR A 311 0.40 1.76 19.52
N ALA A 312 0.31 1.04 20.64
CA ALA A 312 0.63 1.58 21.96
C ALA A 312 2.08 2.06 22.07
N ARG A 313 3.05 1.32 21.49
CA ARG A 313 4.45 1.77 21.43
C ARG A 313 4.62 3.03 20.59
N LYS A 314 3.90 3.15 19.47
CA LYS A 314 3.92 4.37 18.65
C LYS A 314 3.35 5.57 19.41
N LEU A 315 2.21 5.39 20.08
CA LEU A 315 1.58 6.40 20.92
C LEU A 315 2.55 6.89 22.00
N PHE A 316 3.21 5.97 22.71
CA PHE A 316 4.23 6.31 23.70
C PHE A 316 5.41 7.09 23.10
N GLY A 317 5.87 6.69 21.90
CA GLY A 317 6.92 7.42 21.19
C GLY A 317 6.52 8.84 20.79
N LEU A 318 5.24 9.07 20.47
CA LEU A 318 4.69 10.39 20.17
C LEU A 318 4.55 11.25 21.44
N SER A 319 4.05 10.68 22.54
CA SER A 319 3.81 11.43 23.78
C SER A 319 5.09 11.92 24.46
N ILE A 320 6.21 11.22 24.27
CA ILE A 320 7.53 11.70 24.73
C ILE A 320 7.89 13.04 24.10
N ARG A 321 7.50 13.28 22.84
CA ARG A 321 7.82 14.54 22.13
C ARG A 321 7.15 15.75 22.76
N CYS A 322 6.07 15.57 23.52
CA CYS A 322 5.42 16.67 24.23
C CYS A 322 6.25 17.20 25.41
N HIS A 323 7.16 16.37 25.96
CA HIS A 323 7.98 16.74 27.12
C HIS A 323 9.42 17.09 26.73
N HIS A 324 9.89 16.57 25.59
CA HIS A 324 11.27 16.75 25.14
C HIS A 324 11.34 17.05 23.66
N ASN A 325 12.21 17.99 23.28
CA ASN A 325 12.52 18.25 21.88
C ASN A 325 13.17 17.01 21.25
N PRO A 326 12.73 16.61 20.05
CA PRO A 326 13.28 15.43 19.42
C PRO A 326 14.70 15.72 18.92
N ASN A 327 15.66 14.89 19.33
CA ASN A 327 17.05 15.04 18.93
C ASN A 327 17.24 14.59 17.48
N HIS A 328 17.29 15.54 16.56
CA HIS A 328 17.56 15.29 15.15
C HIS A 328 19.02 15.56 14.85
N GLN A 329 19.76 14.52 14.48
CA GLN A 329 21.04 14.68 13.81
C GLN A 329 20.77 14.77 12.31
N MET A 330 21.05 15.93 11.72
CA MET A 330 21.04 16.07 10.27
C MET A 330 22.10 15.13 9.68
N PRO A 331 21.77 14.38 8.60
CA PRO A 331 22.77 13.61 7.89
C PRO A 331 23.91 14.55 7.48
N ARG A 332 25.16 14.14 7.69
CA ARG A 332 26.31 14.86 7.13
C ARG A 332 26.21 14.81 5.60
N GLU A 333 26.44 15.95 4.95
CA GLU A 333 26.51 16.06 3.48
C GLU A 333 27.49 15.06 2.86
#